data_AF-A0A2I1HWZ7-F1
#
_entry.id   AF-A0A2I1HWZ7-F1
#
_cell.length_a   1.000
_cell.length_b   1.000
_cell.length_c   1.000
_cell.angle_alpha   90.00
_cell.angle_beta   90.00
_cell.angle_gamma   90.00
#
_symmetry.space_group_name_H-M   'P 1'
#
loop_
_entity.id
_entity.type
_entity.pdbx_description
1 polymer ?
#
loop_
_entity_poly.entity_id
_entity_poly.type
_entity_poly.pdbx_seq_one_letter_code
_entity_poly.pdbx_strand_id
1 'polypeptide(L)'
;MSLLSDHTSRLPQIFIDPTFNKQIEQNYILQRIYYQPSGYYHVPEKLWAKARAEGYDIDISDVTEWLHKQAVWQIHSPAPKYIPQVKSYISIA
;
A
#
# COMPACT_ATOMS: atom_id res chain seq x y z
N MET A 1 36.57 40.59 6.88
CA MET A 1 35.31 40.20 7.55
C MET A 1 34.37 39.67 6.49
N SER A 2 34.14 38.35 6.45
CA SER A 2 32.89 37.73 5.98
C SER A 2 32.77 36.41 6.72
N LEU A 3 32.15 36.49 7.90
CA LEU A 3 31.69 35.35 8.68
C LEU A 3 30.43 34.83 8.00
N LEU A 4 30.61 33.88 7.08
CA LEU A 4 29.56 32.96 6.63
C LEU A 4 30.03 31.52 6.98
N SER A 5 30.47 31.29 8.21
CA SER A 5 29.67 30.56 9.21
C SER A 5 29.04 29.29 8.65
N ASP A 6 29.83 28.24 8.49
CA ASP A 6 29.86 27.04 9.34
C ASP A 6 28.57 26.56 10.08
N HIS A 7 27.36 26.86 9.59
CA HIS A 7 26.11 26.38 10.19
C HIS A 7 25.53 25.11 9.55
N THR A 8 25.93 24.79 8.32
CA THR A 8 25.41 23.63 7.59
C THR A 8 25.92 22.30 8.16
N SER A 9 27.02 22.34 8.92
CA SER A 9 27.64 21.19 9.59
C SER A 9 26.87 20.68 10.83
N ARG A 10 25.78 21.35 11.25
CA ARG A 10 24.98 20.99 12.44
C ARG A 10 23.58 20.46 12.15
N LEU A 11 23.18 20.34 10.88
CA LEU A 11 21.91 19.69 10.58
C LEU A 11 22.08 18.17 10.71
N PRO A 12 21.21 17.48 11.46
CA PRO A 12 21.26 16.02 11.51
C PRO A 12 21.00 15.48 10.09
N GLN A 13 21.99 14.78 9.54
CA GLN A 13 21.86 14.12 8.25
C GLN A 13 21.11 12.81 8.48
N ILE A 14 19.83 12.78 8.13
CA ILE A 14 19.01 11.57 8.18
C ILE A 14 19.32 10.77 6.92
N PHE A 15 19.94 9.61 7.08
CA PHE A 15 20.10 8.65 5.99
C PHE A 15 18.78 7.90 5.80
N ILE A 16 18.19 8.06 4.61
CA ILE A 16 17.04 7.28 4.18
C ILE A 16 17.57 6.23 3.21
N ASP A 17 17.46 4.95 3.56
CA ASP A 17 17.80 3.87 2.62
C ASP A 17 16.84 3.95 1.41
N PRO A 18 17.36 4.24 0.20
CA PRO A 18 16.53 4.41 -0.98
C PRO A 18 15.77 3.13 -1.35
N THR A 19 16.31 1.96 -1.03
CA THR A 19 15.67 0.67 -1.32
C THR A 19 14.47 0.46 -0.41
N PHE A 20 14.67 0.67 0.90
CA PHE A 20 13.59 0.56 1.88
C PHE A 20 12.51 1.62 1.64
N ASN A 21 12.90 2.84 1.27
CA ASN A 21 11.96 3.90 0.92
C ASN A 21 11.10 3.51 -0.28
N LYS A 22 11.72 2.97 -1.35
CA LYS A 22 10.98 2.47 -2.52
C LYS A 22 9.95 1.39 -2.13
N GLN A 23 10.33 0.45 -1.26
CA GLN A 23 9.42 -0.59 -0.79
C GLN A 23 8.23 -0.03 0.01
N ILE A 24 8.47 0.97 0.87
CA ILE A 24 7.39 1.64 1.63
C ILE A 24 6.42 2.33 0.66
N GLU A 25 6.94 3.07 -0.31
CA GLU A 25 6.12 3.78 -1.31
C GLU A 25 5.28 2.78 -2.13
N GLN A 26 5.89 1.71 -2.62
CA GLN A 26 5.19 0.64 -3.34
C GLN A 26 4.09 0.00 -2.49
N ASN A 27 4.39 -0.32 -1.22
CA ASN A 27 3.40 -0.88 -0.30
C ASN A 27 2.21 0.06 -0.11
N TYR A 28 2.46 1.35 0.09
CA TYR A 28 1.42 2.35 0.29
C TYR A 28 0.51 2.49 -0.94
N ILE A 29 1.11 2.54 -2.14
CA ILE A 29 0.37 2.62 -3.41
C ILE A 29 -0.51 1.39 -3.59
N LEU A 30 0.05 0.19 -3.46
CA LEU A 30 -0.68 -1.06 -3.66
C LEU A 30 -1.81 -1.22 -2.64
N GLN A 31 -1.56 -0.89 -1.37
CA GLN A 31 -2.57 -0.89 -0.33
C GLN A 31 -3.74 0.05 -0.65
N ARG A 32 -3.43 1.28 -1.08
CA ARG A 32 -4.45 2.29 -1.42
C ARG A 32 -5.38 1.81 -2.54
N ILE A 33 -4.83 1.19 -3.58
CA ILE A 33 -5.59 0.68 -4.71
C ILE A 33 -6.38 -0.58 -4.32
N TYR A 34 -5.72 -1.52 -3.63
CA TYR A 34 -6.29 -2.83 -3.29
C TYR A 34 -7.50 -2.73 -2.36
N TYR A 35 -7.45 -1.86 -1.35
CA TYR A 35 -8.54 -1.66 -0.40
C TYR A 35 -9.55 -0.59 -0.82
N GLN A 36 -9.43 -0.03 -2.04
CA GLN A 36 -10.40 0.92 -2.54
C GLN A 36 -11.75 0.21 -2.80
N PRO A 37 -12.90 0.78 -2.39
CA PRO A 37 -14.20 0.16 -2.61
C PRO A 37 -14.63 0.11 -4.09
N SER A 38 -13.82 0.68 -4.99
CA SER A 38 -14.08 0.77 -6.42
C SER A 38 -13.25 -0.25 -7.21
N GLY A 39 -13.64 -1.52 -7.14
CA GLY A 39 -13.14 -2.58 -8.02
C GLY A 39 -12.55 -3.79 -7.30
N TYR A 40 -12.54 -4.93 -8.00
CA TYR A 40 -11.99 -6.19 -7.49
C TYR A 40 -10.58 -6.41 -8.05
N TYR A 41 -9.56 -6.05 -7.27
CA TYR A 41 -8.13 -6.09 -7.65
C TYR A 41 -7.33 -7.21 -6.97
N HIS A 42 -7.97 -8.34 -6.63
CA HIS A 42 -7.28 -9.50 -6.04
C HIS A 42 -6.36 -10.25 -7.01
N VAL A 43 -6.44 -9.95 -8.30
CA VAL A 43 -5.66 -10.59 -9.36
C VAL A 43 -4.45 -9.70 -9.69
N PRO A 44 -3.21 -10.22 -9.70
CA PRO A 44 -2.00 -9.43 -9.92
C PRO A 44 -2.08 -8.51 -11.13
N GLU A 45 -2.57 -9.03 -12.27
CA GLU A 45 -2.70 -8.29 -13.52
C GLU A 45 -3.65 -7.09 -13.40
N LYS A 46 -4.73 -7.23 -12.63
CA LYS A 46 -5.72 -6.15 -12.43
C LYS A 46 -5.16 -5.06 -11.53
N LEU A 47 -4.51 -5.43 -10.44
CA LEU A 47 -3.90 -4.48 -9.51
C LEU A 47 -2.74 -3.73 -10.19
N TRP A 48 -1.89 -4.46 -10.91
CA TRP A 48 -0.80 -3.90 -11.69
C TRP A 48 -1.30 -2.95 -12.80
N ALA A 49 -2.30 -3.36 -13.59
CA ALA A 49 -2.86 -2.51 -14.63
C ALA A 49 -3.46 -1.23 -14.05
N LYS A 50 -4.11 -1.32 -12.88
CA LYS A 50 -4.66 -0.15 -12.18
C LYS A 50 -3.56 0.78 -11.66
N ALA A 51 -2.50 0.23 -11.05
CA ALA A 51 -1.35 1.01 -10.61
C ALA A 51 -0.66 1.74 -11.77
N ARG A 52 -0.46 1.05 -12.90
CA ARG A 52 0.08 1.64 -14.13
C ARG A 52 -0.83 2.73 -14.70
N ALA A 53 -2.15 2.53 -14.68
CA ALA A 53 -3.11 3.54 -15.12
C ALA A 53 -3.12 4.80 -14.24
N GLU A 54 -2.72 4.69 -12.98
CA GLU A 54 -2.49 5.84 -12.07
C GLU A 54 -1.09 6.46 -12.21
N GLY A 55 -0.25 5.95 -13.12
CA GLY A 55 1.07 6.48 -13.42
C GLY A 55 2.20 5.91 -12.57
N TYR A 56 1.97 4.82 -11.83
CA TYR A 56 2.99 4.18 -11.01
C TYR A 56 3.80 3.15 -11.80
N ASP A 57 5.13 3.21 -11.64
CA ASP A 57 6.06 2.24 -12.21
C ASP A 57 6.38 1.17 -11.16
N ILE A 58 5.55 0.13 -11.13
CA ILE A 58 5.69 -1.03 -10.25
C ILE A 58 5.77 -2.28 -11.12
N ASP A 59 6.75 -3.14 -10.83
CA ASP A 59 6.89 -4.40 -11.55
C ASP A 59 5.78 -5.38 -11.16
N ILE A 60 5.34 -6.21 -12.11
CA ILE A 60 4.28 -7.19 -11.84
C ILE A 60 4.71 -8.26 -10.82
N SER A 61 6.01 -8.56 -10.73
CA SER A 61 6.56 -9.46 -9.71
C SER A 61 6.41 -8.88 -8.30
N ASP A 62 6.68 -7.58 -8.12
CA ASP A 62 6.47 -6.87 -6.85
C ASP A 62 5.00 -6.93 -6.42
N VAL A 63 4.07 -6.73 -7.37
CA VAL A 63 2.62 -6.83 -7.12
C VAL A 63 2.22 -8.25 -6.71
N THR A 64 2.79 -9.25 -7.37
CA THR A 64 2.51 -10.67 -7.09
C THR A 64 3.00 -11.07 -5.71
N GLU A 65 4.23 -10.68 -5.35
CA GLU A 65 4.78 -10.93 -4.02
C GLU A 65 3.96 -10.21 -2.94
N TRP A 66 3.56 -8.97 -3.20
CA TRP A 66 2.73 -8.20 -2.28
C TRP A 66 1.38 -8.87 -2.00
N LEU A 67 0.69 -9.34 -3.05
CA LEU A 67 -0.58 -10.08 -2.91
C LEU A 67 -0.40 -11.40 -2.16
N HIS A 68 0.71 -12.10 -2.38
CA HIS A 68 1.01 -13.33 -1.63
C HIS A 68 1.15 -13.04 -0.13
N LYS A 69 1.83 -11.95 0.25
CA LYS A 69 1.91 -11.51 1.66
C LYS A 69 0.53 -11.21 2.24
N GLN A 70 -0.37 -10.58 1.47
CA GLN A 70 -1.75 -10.33 1.91
C GLN A 70 -2.52 -11.63 2.12
N ALA A 71 -2.41 -12.59 1.19
CA ALA A 71 -3.08 -13.88 1.30
C ALA A 71 -2.60 -14.69 2.51
N VAL A 72 -1.28 -14.75 2.73
CA VAL A 72 -0.69 -15.38 3.92
C VAL A 72 -1.20 -14.72 5.20
N TRP A 73 -1.20 -13.39 5.25
CA TRP A 73 -1.74 -12.66 6.40
C TRP A 73 -3.22 -12.98 6.64
N GLN A 74 -4.04 -13.05 5.59
CA GLN A 74 -5.46 -13.40 5.70
C GLN A 74 -5.68 -14.83 6.24
N ILE A 75 -4.88 -15.80 5.79
CA ILE A 75 -4.96 -17.21 6.23
C ILE A 75 -4.62 -17.35 7.72
N HIS A 76 -3.60 -16.62 8.18
CA HIS A 76 -3.13 -16.69 9.57
C HIS A 76 -3.81 -15.69 10.51
N SER A 77 -4.61 -14.77 9.97
CA SER A 77 -5.35 -13.82 10.78
C SER A 77 -6.46 -14.53 11.55
N PRO A 78 -6.65 -14.21 12.84
CA PRO A 78 -7.75 -14.76 13.60
C PRO A 78 -9.08 -14.37 12.95
N ALA A 79 -10.03 -15.31 12.92
CA ALA A 79 -11.36 -15.04 12.42
C ALA A 79 -11.95 -13.81 13.16
N PRO A 80 -12.59 -12.87 12.44
CA PRO A 80 -13.21 -11.72 13.07
C PRO A 80 -14.26 -12.19 14.07
N LYS A 81 -14.16 -11.77 15.34
CA LYS A 81 -15.14 -12.11 16.39
C LYS A 81 -16.53 -11.55 16.09
N TYR A 82 -16.61 -10.49 15.30
CA TYR A 82 -17.83 -9.82 14.90
C TYR A 82 -17.81 -9.54 13.40
N ILE A 83 -18.69 -10.22 12.67
CA ILE A 83 -18.97 -9.92 11.26
C ILE A 83 -20.36 -9.27 11.25
N PRO A 84 -20.47 -7.96 10.98
CA PRO A 84 -21.76 -7.31 10.90
C PRO A 84 -22.59 -7.97 9.80
N GLN A 85 -23.64 -8.69 10.19
CA GLN A 85 -24.63 -9.18 9.24
C GLN A 85 -25.48 -8.00 8.79
N VAL A 86 -25.45 -7.68 7.49
CA VAL A 86 -26.37 -6.71 6.92
C VAL A 86 -27.76 -7.33 7.00
N LYS A 87 -28.60 -6.86 7.94
CA LYS A 87 -30.01 -7.24 7.98
C LYS A 87 -30.70 -6.62 6.77
N SER A 88 -31.03 -7.42 5.76
CA SER A 88 -31.92 -6.96 4.68
C SER A 88 -33.33 -6.84 5.24
N TYR A 89 -33.82 -5.62 5.47
CA TYR A 89 -35.24 -5.40 5.68
C TYR A 89 -35.95 -5.57 4.34
N ILE A 90 -36.46 -6.77 4.08
CA ILE A 90 -37.38 -6.99 2.97
C ILE A 90 -38.71 -6.35 3.41
N SER A 91 -38.97 -5.11 2.97
CA SER A 91 -40.32 -4.55 3.03
C SER A 91 -41.14 -5.16 1.90
N ILE A 92 -41.91 -6.19 2.23
CA ILE A 92 -43.02 -6.66 1.40
C ILE A 92 -44.16 -5.65 1.60
N ALA A 93 -44.38 -4.83 0.57
CA ALA A 93 -45.56 -3.97 0.43
C ALA A 93 -46.66 -4.72 -0.31
#